data_AF-A0AAE0DF93-F1
#
_entry.id   AF-A0AAE0DF93-F1
#
_cell.length_a   1.000
_cell.length_b   1.000
_cell.length_c   1.000
_cell.angle_alpha   90.00
_cell.angle_beta   90.00
_cell.angle_gamma   90.00
#
_symmetry.space_group_name_H-M   'P 1'
#
loop_
_entity.id
_entity.type
_entity.pdbx_description
1 polymer ?
#
loop_
_entity_poly.entity_id
_entity_poly.type
_entity_poly.pdbx_seq_one_letter_code
_entity_poly.pdbx_strand_id
1 'polypeptide(L)'
;MPVDASTTITVPYDTTTDGALNLPRANQRTRILLIRYTITTITVPNTSTDITTKTVTSTLPDATYYAACDSNNLITTVDGGNIYSLYFNGDTQVIYPAASAYDCCVAGLLNPPCGAIFNFGVFGSTCTGVLDGTLLSRHGGRDPTPGKTALYAQTIEKIKSNVHVFQGAYAFLTDYNYTLGADQLTAFGEQQMVNSGTDFFIRYKDLATASNPFVRASGQQRVIDSAEKFNQGFHQAKLAAGGSKDAQYPYDVVTISEEAGSNNTLDHGLCTAFEIDGYKTRHAAQRTFASTFIPAITSRLNTALPNANITESETIFLMDLCPFETVASPTGTPSPFCALFSQPEWEKYDYCQTIGKYYSFGPGNALGPTQGTGFVNELVARLTGNPVDDHTSVNQTLDSSPDTFPLGRTLYADFGHDNDMIAAFFALGLYNSTPTLSTSHLMTAEEMKGFSCAWTVPFAARAFFEKMQCRGVDEEMVRVLVNGRVVPLESCGGDQMGRCTLSRFVESLSFARDGGRWDQCFIDTQKGGEFVNGETFGDDGGGETS
;
A
#
# COMPACT_ATOMS: atom_id res chain seq x y z
N MET A 1 -34.84 5.39 -56.76
CA MET A 1 -34.92 5.68 -55.32
C MET A 1 -35.90 4.68 -54.70
N PRO A 2 -35.71 4.11 -53.51
CA PRO A 2 -34.64 4.33 -52.52
C PRO A 2 -34.07 3.02 -51.88
N VAL A 3 -33.06 3.21 -51.03
CA VAL A 3 -32.52 2.35 -49.94
C VAL A 3 -31.96 0.95 -50.30
N ASP A 4 -30.64 0.86 -50.48
CA ASP A 4 -29.91 -0.37 -50.14
C ASP A 4 -29.82 -0.45 -48.62
N ALA A 5 -30.56 -1.39 -48.04
CA ALA A 5 -30.39 -1.83 -46.66
C ALA A 5 -29.42 -3.01 -46.66
N SER A 6 -28.16 -2.80 -46.26
CA SER A 6 -27.30 -3.91 -45.86
C SER A 6 -27.30 -4.02 -44.34
N THR A 7 -27.97 -5.07 -43.89
CA THR A 7 -28.11 -5.47 -42.49
C THR A 7 -26.79 -6.06 -41.99
N THR A 8 -26.31 -5.60 -40.83
CA THR A 8 -25.25 -6.27 -40.06
C THR A 8 -25.89 -7.37 -39.22
N ILE A 9 -25.40 -8.61 -39.28
CA ILE A 9 -25.75 -9.66 -38.29
C ILE A 9 -24.50 -10.45 -37.86
N THR A 10 -24.44 -10.61 -36.54
CA THR A 10 -23.42 -11.13 -35.63
C THR A 10 -22.96 -12.58 -35.89
N VAL A 11 -21.68 -12.85 -35.61
CA VAL A 11 -21.07 -14.19 -35.60
C VAL A 11 -21.27 -14.84 -34.23
N PRO A 12 -21.81 -16.08 -34.13
CA PRO A 12 -21.76 -16.85 -32.89
C PRO A 12 -20.37 -17.50 -32.73
N TYR A 13 -19.84 -17.42 -31.52
CA TYR A 13 -18.63 -18.11 -31.09
C TYR A 13 -19.03 -19.44 -30.45
N ASP A 14 -18.39 -20.53 -30.84
CA ASP A 14 -18.54 -21.82 -30.16
C ASP A 14 -17.15 -22.42 -29.94
N THR A 15 -16.80 -22.67 -28.69
CA THR A 15 -15.55 -23.32 -28.28
C THR A 15 -15.87 -24.72 -27.80
N THR A 16 -15.42 -25.73 -28.53
CA THR A 16 -15.35 -27.10 -28.04
C THR A 16 -13.94 -27.41 -27.56
N THR A 17 -13.78 -27.52 -26.24
CA THR A 17 -12.62 -28.18 -25.61
C THR A 17 -12.89 -29.67 -25.55
N ASP A 18 -12.17 -30.46 -26.34
CA ASP A 18 -12.09 -31.91 -26.13
C ASP A 18 -10.88 -32.21 -25.23
N GLY A 19 -11.13 -32.92 -24.13
CA GLY A 19 -10.12 -33.30 -23.14
C GLY A 19 -10.56 -33.02 -21.71
N ALA A 20 -10.84 -34.08 -20.96
CA ALA A 20 -11.20 -34.05 -19.54
C ALA A 20 -10.22 -33.20 -18.72
N LEU A 21 -10.73 -32.13 -18.11
CA LEU A 21 -9.97 -31.19 -17.28
C LEU A 21 -9.75 -31.78 -15.88
N ASN A 22 -8.67 -32.54 -15.68
CA ASN A 22 -8.11 -32.74 -14.34
C ASN A 22 -7.22 -31.54 -14.02
N LEU A 23 -7.42 -30.92 -12.85
CA LEU A 23 -6.57 -29.84 -12.34
C LEU A 23 -5.08 -30.28 -12.37
N PRO A 24 -4.19 -29.61 -13.13
CA PRO A 24 -2.79 -29.98 -13.16
C PRO A 24 -2.10 -29.55 -11.85
N ARG A 25 -1.28 -30.45 -11.30
CA ARG A 25 -0.38 -30.11 -10.18
C ARG A 25 0.81 -29.29 -10.71
N ALA A 26 1.46 -28.53 -9.83
CA ALA A 26 2.67 -27.79 -10.14
C ALA A 26 3.66 -28.66 -10.94
N ASN A 27 4.09 -28.16 -12.10
CA ASN A 27 5.07 -28.75 -13.03
C ASN A 27 4.56 -29.71 -14.12
N GLN A 28 3.27 -29.73 -14.46
CA GLN A 28 2.79 -30.45 -15.65
C GLN A 28 2.54 -29.53 -16.86
N ARG A 29 3.03 -29.93 -18.04
CA ARG A 29 2.81 -29.25 -19.34
C ARG A 29 1.52 -29.78 -19.98
N THR A 30 0.63 -28.89 -20.42
CA THR A 30 -0.58 -29.26 -21.18
C THR A 30 -0.61 -28.51 -22.50
N ARG A 31 -0.97 -29.23 -23.57
CA ARG A 31 -1.02 -28.74 -24.96
C ARG A 31 -2.45 -28.28 -25.26
N ILE A 32 -2.62 -27.01 -25.65
CA ILE A 32 -3.92 -26.48 -26.10
C ILE A 32 -3.87 -26.25 -27.61
N LEU A 33 -4.81 -26.85 -28.34
CA LEU A 33 -4.95 -26.69 -29.78
C LEU A 33 -6.03 -25.65 -30.06
N LEU A 34 -5.64 -24.47 -30.57
CA LEU A 34 -6.61 -23.50 -31.08
C LEU A 34 -6.81 -23.71 -32.58
N ILE A 35 -8.03 -24.07 -32.98
CA ILE A 35 -8.43 -24.15 -34.39
C ILE A 35 -9.22 -22.88 -34.72
N ARG A 36 -8.77 -22.10 -35.70
CA ARG A 36 -9.55 -20.99 -36.27
C ARG A 36 -10.23 -21.45 -37.56
N TYR A 37 -11.54 -21.24 -37.64
CA TYR A 37 -12.29 -21.34 -38.88
C TYR A 37 -12.58 -19.94 -39.41
N THR A 38 -12.43 -19.73 -40.71
CA THR A 38 -12.89 -18.52 -41.40
C THR A 38 -13.87 -18.97 -42.47
N ILE A 39 -15.15 -18.66 -42.29
CA ILE A 39 -16.19 -18.94 -43.27
C ILE A 39 -16.49 -17.63 -43.99
N THR A 40 -16.24 -17.60 -45.30
CA THR A 40 -16.59 -16.46 -46.16
C THR A 40 -17.74 -16.89 -47.06
N THR A 41 -18.92 -16.28 -46.89
CA THR A 41 -20.06 -16.53 -47.77
C THR A 41 -20.17 -15.37 -48.75
N ILE A 42 -20.00 -15.64 -50.05
CA ILE A 42 -20.22 -14.67 -51.11
C ILE A 42 -21.53 -15.04 -51.79
N THR A 43 -22.53 -14.17 -51.71
CA THR A 43 -23.78 -14.35 -52.46
C THR A 43 -23.66 -13.65 -53.81
N VAL A 44 -23.53 -14.44 -54.88
CA VAL A 44 -23.66 -13.95 -56.26
C VAL A 44 -25.07 -14.28 -56.75
N PRO A 45 -25.75 -13.42 -57.53
CA PRO A 45 -27.09 -13.73 -57.98
C PRO A 45 -27.03 -14.90 -58.97
N ASN A 46 -27.67 -16.00 -58.58
CA ASN A 46 -27.95 -17.24 -59.30
C ASN A 46 -26.92 -18.39 -59.16
N THR A 47 -27.35 -19.39 -58.38
CA THR A 47 -27.04 -20.83 -58.43
C THR A 47 -25.57 -21.26 -58.39
N SER A 48 -24.96 -21.22 -57.21
CA SER A 48 -24.11 -22.28 -56.60
C SER A 48 -23.41 -21.70 -55.37
N THR A 49 -23.37 -22.45 -54.26
CA THR A 49 -22.59 -22.10 -53.06
C THR A 49 -21.34 -22.98 -53.02
N ASP A 50 -20.18 -22.43 -53.38
CA ASP A 50 -18.89 -23.14 -53.22
C ASP A 50 -18.27 -22.81 -51.86
N ILE A 51 -18.09 -23.83 -51.01
CA ILE A 51 -17.40 -23.73 -49.73
C ILE A 51 -15.93 -24.10 -49.96
N THR A 52 -15.03 -23.13 -49.85
CA THR A 52 -13.58 -23.40 -49.88
C THR A 52 -13.03 -23.32 -48.46
N THR A 53 -12.71 -24.48 -47.85
CA THR A 53 -12.09 -24.57 -46.53
C THR A 53 -10.57 -24.59 -46.67
N LYS A 54 -9.86 -23.63 -46.09
CA LYS A 54 -8.39 -23.65 -46.01
C LYS A 54 -7.94 -23.75 -44.55
N THR A 55 -7.40 -24.90 -44.18
CA THR A 55 -6.80 -25.14 -42.85
C THR A 55 -5.38 -24.60 -42.83
N VAL A 56 -5.08 -23.64 -41.96
CA VAL A 56 -3.71 -23.18 -41.70
C VAL A 56 -3.34 -23.59 -40.28
N THR A 57 -2.39 -24.53 -40.16
CA THR A 57 -1.87 -25.00 -38.88
C THR A 57 -0.56 -24.27 -38.57
N SER A 58 -0.55 -23.47 -37.51
CA SER A 58 0.65 -22.83 -36.97
C SER A 58 1.02 -23.51 -35.66
N THR A 59 2.27 -23.95 -35.52
CA THR A 59 2.79 -24.55 -34.28
C THR A 59 3.61 -23.48 -33.56
N LEU A 60 3.12 -22.98 -32.43
CA LEU A 60 3.84 -22.01 -31.60
C LEU A 60 4.73 -22.72 -30.56
N PRO A 61 5.84 -22.09 -30.10
CA PRO A 61 6.72 -22.67 -29.10
C PRO A 61 6.06 -22.74 -27.70
N ASP A 62 6.51 -23.70 -26.91
CA ASP A 62 6.07 -23.96 -25.53
C ASP A 62 6.21 -22.71 -24.64
N ALA A 63 5.10 -22.19 -24.13
CA ALA A 63 5.08 -21.15 -23.10
C ALA A 63 4.69 -21.74 -21.73
N THR A 64 5.44 -21.35 -20.69
CA THR A 64 5.19 -21.68 -19.28
C THR A 64 4.41 -20.50 -18.67
N TYR A 65 3.31 -20.72 -17.95
CA TYR A 65 2.55 -19.63 -17.32
C TYR A 65 2.42 -19.81 -15.81
N TYR A 66 2.64 -18.70 -15.09
CA TYR A 66 2.08 -18.36 -13.78
C TYR A 66 1.65 -16.89 -13.82
N ALA A 67 0.43 -16.57 -13.38
CA ALA A 67 -0.06 -15.21 -13.32
C ALA A 67 0.12 -14.62 -11.91
N ALA A 68 1.24 -13.96 -11.71
CA ALA A 68 1.40 -12.84 -10.78
C ALA A 68 2.16 -11.76 -11.57
N CYS A 69 1.79 -10.49 -11.42
CA CYS A 69 2.19 -9.42 -12.34
C CYS A 69 3.70 -9.12 -12.29
N ASP A 70 4.47 -9.90 -13.05
CA ASP A 70 5.89 -9.73 -13.31
C ASP A 70 6.09 -9.16 -14.72
N SER A 71 7.03 -8.21 -14.84
CA SER A 71 7.52 -7.61 -16.08
C SER A 71 7.89 -8.61 -17.18
N ASN A 72 8.23 -9.85 -16.82
CA ASN A 72 8.63 -10.91 -17.76
C ASN A 72 7.44 -11.70 -18.35
N ASN A 73 6.21 -11.48 -17.88
CA ASN A 73 5.01 -12.18 -18.31
C ASN A 73 4.30 -11.46 -19.48
N LEU A 74 5.03 -11.21 -20.57
CA LEU A 74 4.54 -10.47 -21.75
C LEU A 74 3.69 -11.37 -22.66
N ILE A 75 2.37 -11.28 -22.54
CA ILE A 75 1.46 -11.65 -23.63
C ILE A 75 1.26 -10.40 -24.50
N THR A 76 1.68 -10.48 -25.75
CA THR A 76 1.49 -9.44 -26.78
C THR A 76 0.82 -10.07 -28.00
N THR A 77 0.05 -9.29 -28.76
CA THR A 77 -0.46 -9.79 -30.04
C THR A 77 0.65 -9.73 -31.08
N VAL A 78 0.78 -10.78 -31.91
CA VAL A 78 1.88 -10.93 -32.87
C VAL A 78 1.85 -9.85 -33.98
N ASP A 79 0.72 -9.16 -34.12
CA ASP A 79 0.45 -8.09 -35.07
C ASP A 79 0.47 -6.68 -34.46
N GLY A 80 0.78 -6.53 -33.17
CA GLY A 80 0.86 -5.22 -32.49
C GLY A 80 -0.50 -4.53 -32.24
N GLY A 81 -1.59 -5.27 -32.32
CA GLY A 81 -2.94 -4.83 -31.94
C GLY A 81 -3.17 -4.83 -30.42
N ASN A 82 -4.20 -4.09 -29.99
CA ASN A 82 -4.59 -4.06 -28.57
C ASN A 82 -5.27 -5.38 -28.14
N ILE A 83 -5.12 -5.73 -26.87
CA ILE A 83 -5.85 -6.82 -26.22
C ILE A 83 -7.17 -6.26 -25.67
N TYR A 84 -8.30 -6.84 -26.10
CA TYR A 84 -9.65 -6.38 -25.75
C TYR A 84 -10.40 -7.33 -24.79
N SER A 85 -9.96 -8.58 -24.68
CA SER A 85 -10.56 -9.58 -23.79
C SER A 85 -9.58 -10.71 -23.51
N LEU A 86 -9.63 -11.28 -22.30
CA LEU A 86 -8.89 -12.49 -21.92
C LEU A 86 -9.87 -13.56 -21.43
N TYR A 87 -9.59 -14.83 -21.78
CA TYR A 87 -10.40 -15.99 -21.41
C TYR A 87 -9.64 -16.82 -20.38
N PHE A 88 -10.21 -16.95 -19.18
CA PHE A 88 -9.67 -17.82 -18.13
C PHE A 88 -10.80 -18.63 -17.51
N ASN A 89 -10.62 -19.95 -17.43
CA ASN A 89 -11.60 -20.90 -16.86
C ASN A 89 -13.01 -20.86 -17.49
N GLY A 90 -13.11 -20.52 -18.78
CA GLY A 90 -14.40 -20.53 -19.50
C GLY A 90 -15.22 -19.25 -19.36
N ASP A 91 -14.76 -18.27 -18.58
CA ASP A 91 -15.40 -16.96 -18.47
C ASP A 91 -14.70 -15.91 -19.35
N THR A 92 -15.52 -15.11 -20.05
CA THR A 92 -15.06 -13.98 -20.88
C THR A 92 -15.12 -12.69 -20.06
N GLN A 93 -13.98 -12.04 -19.85
CA GLN A 93 -13.92 -10.70 -19.28
C GLN A 93 -13.58 -9.69 -20.38
N VAL A 94 -14.43 -8.66 -20.55
CA VAL A 94 -14.24 -7.56 -21.51
C VAL A 94 -13.39 -6.47 -20.85
N ILE A 95 -12.35 -6.00 -21.55
CA ILE A 95 -11.35 -5.06 -21.01
C ILE A 95 -11.25 -3.82 -21.92
N TYR A 96 -10.86 -2.68 -21.36
CA TYR A 96 -10.40 -1.50 -22.11
C TYR A 96 -9.11 -1.81 -22.90
N PRO A 97 -8.91 -1.21 -24.09
CA PRO A 97 -7.78 -1.54 -24.96
C PRO A 97 -6.42 -1.29 -24.29
N ALA A 98 -5.61 -2.33 -24.16
CA ALA A 98 -4.24 -2.27 -23.62
C ALA A 98 -3.24 -2.96 -24.57
N ALA A 99 -2.00 -2.47 -24.59
CA ALA A 99 -0.93 -2.98 -25.48
C ALA A 99 -0.32 -4.31 -25.00
N SER A 100 -0.40 -4.61 -23.70
CA SER A 100 0.02 -5.89 -23.13
C SER A 100 -0.81 -6.30 -21.90
N ALA A 101 -0.73 -7.58 -21.52
CA ALA A 101 -1.36 -8.09 -20.30
C ALA A 101 -0.76 -7.48 -19.01
N TYR A 102 0.52 -7.11 -19.04
CA TYR A 102 1.18 -6.39 -17.94
C TYR A 102 0.63 -4.97 -17.81
N ASP A 103 0.51 -4.24 -18.93
CA ASP A 103 -0.09 -2.89 -18.94
C ASP A 103 -1.54 -2.91 -18.43
N CYS A 104 -2.28 -3.98 -18.73
CA CYS A 104 -3.61 -4.20 -18.17
C CYS A 104 -3.61 -4.40 -16.65
N CYS A 105 -2.65 -5.16 -16.10
CA CYS A 105 -2.52 -5.34 -14.65
C CYS A 105 -2.09 -4.03 -13.96
N VAL A 106 -1.09 -3.34 -14.51
CA VAL A 106 -0.58 -2.06 -13.98
C VAL A 106 -1.63 -0.96 -14.08
N ALA A 107 -2.35 -0.86 -15.20
CA ALA A 107 -3.48 0.06 -15.32
C ALA A 107 -4.63 -0.29 -14.36
N GLY A 108 -4.84 -1.58 -14.07
CA GLY A 108 -5.82 -2.04 -13.09
C GLY A 108 -5.46 -1.74 -11.64
N LEU A 109 -4.16 -1.67 -11.32
CA LEU A 109 -3.65 -1.24 -10.02
C LEU A 109 -3.65 0.30 -9.88
N LEU A 110 -3.50 1.04 -10.98
CA LEU A 110 -3.43 2.51 -10.98
C LEU A 110 -4.80 3.19 -11.20
N ASN A 111 -5.83 2.48 -11.69
CA ASN A 111 -7.20 2.98 -11.85
C ASN A 111 -8.22 2.05 -11.15
N PRO A 112 -8.88 2.51 -10.07
CA PRO A 112 -9.76 1.71 -9.21
C PRO A 112 -10.95 0.98 -9.86
N PRO A 113 -11.58 1.39 -10.98
CA PRO A 113 -12.68 0.59 -11.54
C PRO A 113 -12.20 -0.76 -12.13
N CYS A 114 -10.89 -0.99 -12.29
CA CYS A 114 -10.36 -2.21 -12.87
C CYS A 114 -9.78 -3.21 -11.83
N GLY A 115 -9.43 -2.75 -10.62
CA GLY A 115 -8.92 -3.61 -9.54
C GLY A 115 -9.95 -4.59 -8.95
N ALA A 116 -11.22 -4.47 -9.32
CA ALA A 116 -12.31 -5.33 -8.84
C ALA A 116 -12.49 -6.64 -9.63
N ILE A 117 -11.76 -6.86 -10.74
CA ILE A 117 -12.04 -7.97 -11.67
C ILE A 117 -11.16 -9.22 -11.43
N PHE A 118 -10.06 -9.10 -10.67
CA PHE A 118 -9.22 -10.27 -10.34
C PHE A 118 -9.62 -10.90 -9.00
N ASN A 119 -10.83 -11.44 -8.92
CA ASN A 119 -11.25 -12.26 -7.80
C ASN A 119 -11.43 -13.71 -8.27
N PHE A 120 -10.38 -14.52 -8.10
CA PHE A 120 -10.50 -15.97 -8.21
C PHE A 120 -11.25 -16.49 -6.98
N GLY A 121 -12.50 -16.92 -7.16
CA GLY A 121 -13.25 -17.56 -6.09
C GLY A 121 -14.71 -17.83 -6.43
N VAL A 122 -14.99 -18.88 -7.19
CA VAL A 122 -16.27 -19.58 -7.05
C VAL A 122 -16.03 -20.71 -6.06
N PHE A 123 -16.64 -20.63 -4.86
CA PHE A 123 -17.39 -21.66 -4.14
C PHE A 123 -17.69 -21.19 -2.69
N GLY A 124 -18.98 -21.06 -2.35
CA GLY A 124 -19.47 -21.44 -1.02
C GLY A 124 -19.99 -20.39 -0.05
N SER A 125 -19.53 -19.13 -0.05
CA SER A 125 -20.06 -18.11 0.89
C SER A 125 -20.15 -16.72 0.24
N THR A 126 -21.31 -16.43 -0.36
CA THR A 126 -21.68 -15.07 -0.72
C THR A 126 -21.92 -14.29 0.58
N CYS A 127 -21.11 -13.29 0.89
CA CYS A 127 -21.42 -12.36 1.97
C CYS A 127 -22.53 -11.40 1.52
N THR A 128 -23.49 -11.16 2.40
CA THR A 128 -24.68 -10.33 2.10
C THR A 128 -24.36 -8.83 2.13
N GLY A 129 -23.17 -8.46 2.60
CA GLY A 129 -22.65 -7.09 2.62
C GLY A 129 -21.64 -6.89 3.75
N VAL A 130 -20.88 -5.79 3.68
CA VAL A 130 -20.09 -5.29 4.82
C VAL A 130 -21.05 -4.59 5.78
N LEU A 131 -20.94 -4.89 7.07
CA LEU A 131 -21.75 -4.31 8.14
C LEU A 131 -21.09 -3.05 8.70
N ASP A 132 -19.77 -3.11 8.91
CA ASP A 132 -18.95 -1.95 9.28
C ASP A 132 -17.55 -2.00 8.64
N GLY A 133 -16.98 -0.81 8.44
CA GLY A 133 -15.65 -0.61 7.89
C GLY A 133 -14.87 0.43 8.68
N THR A 134 -13.73 0.04 9.23
CA THR A 134 -12.76 0.96 9.84
C THR A 134 -11.56 1.12 8.92
N LEU A 135 -11.16 2.37 8.66
CA LEU A 135 -9.92 2.72 7.97
C LEU A 135 -8.89 3.22 8.97
N LEU A 136 -7.67 2.69 8.91
CA LEU A 136 -6.47 3.30 9.47
C LEU A 136 -5.58 3.76 8.32
N SER A 137 -5.24 5.05 8.26
CA SER A 137 -4.51 5.63 7.14
C SER A 137 -3.34 6.48 7.57
N ARG A 138 -2.26 6.40 6.80
CA ARG A 138 -1.13 7.32 6.90
C ARG A 138 -1.48 8.63 6.20
N HIS A 139 -0.90 9.73 6.66
CA HIS A 139 -0.85 10.97 5.90
C HIS A 139 -0.32 10.77 4.45
N GLY A 140 -0.67 11.71 3.56
CA GLY A 140 -0.24 11.73 2.16
C GLY A 140 1.26 12.05 1.96
N GLY A 141 1.69 12.12 0.69
CA GLY A 141 3.02 12.60 0.31
C GLY A 141 3.33 13.97 0.91
N ARG A 142 4.54 14.13 1.43
CA ARG A 142 4.95 15.33 2.17
C ARG A 142 6.37 15.76 1.82
N ASP A 143 6.69 17.01 2.15
CA ASP A 143 8.05 17.50 2.23
C ASP A 143 8.84 16.77 3.33
N PRO A 144 10.19 16.78 3.28
CA PRO A 144 11.03 16.23 4.37
C PRO A 144 10.76 16.91 5.72
N THR A 145 11.13 16.26 6.82
CA THR A 145 11.14 16.93 8.15
C THR A 145 12.13 18.12 8.19
N PRO A 146 12.01 19.04 9.17
CA PRO A 146 12.82 20.25 9.23
C PRO A 146 14.32 19.95 9.37
N GLY A 147 14.68 18.93 10.18
CA GLY A 147 16.04 18.46 10.28
C GLY A 147 16.58 17.91 8.95
N LYS A 148 15.79 17.09 8.26
CA LYS A 148 16.19 16.45 6.99
C LYS A 148 16.28 17.43 5.82
N THR A 149 15.31 18.33 5.66
CA THR A 149 15.33 19.34 4.59
C THR A 149 16.61 20.19 4.67
N ALA A 150 17.03 20.56 5.88
CA ALA A 150 18.28 21.31 6.09
C ALA A 150 19.53 20.50 5.71
N LEU A 151 19.59 19.20 6.05
CA LEU A 151 20.71 18.33 5.69
C LEU A 151 20.77 18.07 4.18
N TYR A 152 19.62 17.90 3.53
CA TYR A 152 19.55 17.71 2.08
C TYR A 152 20.01 18.96 1.33
N ALA A 153 19.52 20.14 1.74
CA ALA A 153 19.94 21.42 1.18
C ALA A 153 21.47 21.62 1.32
N GLN A 154 22.02 21.39 2.52
CA GLN A 154 23.47 21.48 2.76
C GLN A 154 24.28 20.51 1.89
N THR A 155 23.77 19.29 1.68
CA THR A 155 24.42 18.29 0.81
C THR A 155 24.51 18.79 -0.62
N ILE A 156 23.43 19.37 -1.15
CA ILE A 156 23.39 19.93 -2.50
C ILE A 156 24.31 21.14 -2.62
N GLU A 157 24.28 22.06 -1.65
CA GLU A 157 25.17 23.23 -1.62
C GLU A 157 26.66 22.83 -1.60
N LYS A 158 27.00 21.83 -0.78
CA LYS A 158 28.36 21.26 -0.74
C LYS A 158 28.77 20.67 -2.09
N ILE A 159 27.90 19.91 -2.75
CA ILE A 159 28.21 19.35 -4.08
C ILE A 159 28.41 20.48 -5.10
N LYS A 160 27.51 21.48 -5.13
CA LYS A 160 27.57 22.60 -6.09
C LYS A 160 28.75 23.56 -5.85
N SER A 161 29.22 23.68 -4.61
CA SER A 161 30.39 24.52 -4.28
C SER A 161 31.72 23.87 -4.66
N ASN A 162 31.81 22.54 -4.61
CA ASN A 162 33.07 21.81 -4.88
C ASN A 162 33.18 21.26 -6.31
N VAL A 163 32.05 21.03 -7.00
CA VAL A 163 32.01 20.48 -8.35
C VAL A 163 31.65 21.58 -9.34
N HIS A 164 32.53 21.86 -10.30
CA HIS A 164 32.34 22.95 -11.27
C HIS A 164 31.74 22.52 -12.61
N VAL A 165 31.75 21.23 -12.93
CA VAL A 165 31.24 20.71 -14.20
C VAL A 165 30.43 19.45 -13.93
N PHE A 166 29.12 19.51 -14.22
CA PHE A 166 28.22 18.36 -14.14
C PHE A 166 27.96 17.80 -15.54
N GLN A 167 28.08 16.48 -15.71
CA GLN A 167 27.92 15.81 -17.01
C GLN A 167 27.05 14.56 -16.90
N GLY A 168 26.54 14.10 -18.05
CA GLY A 168 25.75 12.88 -18.13
C GLY A 168 24.52 12.93 -17.22
N ALA A 169 24.31 11.87 -16.43
CA ALA A 169 23.19 11.77 -15.48
C ALA A 169 23.18 12.86 -14.40
N TYR A 170 24.31 13.54 -14.16
CA TYR A 170 24.44 14.59 -13.15
C TYR A 170 24.20 16.00 -13.70
N ALA A 171 24.09 16.17 -15.03
CA ALA A 171 24.04 17.47 -15.68
C ALA A 171 22.93 18.39 -15.12
N PHE A 172 21.81 17.80 -14.67
CA PHE A 172 20.70 18.53 -14.06
C PHE A 172 21.10 19.31 -12.79
N LEU A 173 22.15 18.88 -12.06
CA LEU A 173 22.62 19.55 -10.85
C LEU A 173 23.14 20.98 -11.09
N THR A 174 23.49 21.31 -12.34
CA THR A 174 23.88 22.67 -12.76
C THR A 174 22.75 23.65 -12.42
N ASP A 175 21.54 23.35 -12.88
CA ASP A 175 20.36 24.22 -12.78
C ASP A 175 19.45 23.83 -11.60
N TYR A 176 19.67 22.67 -10.98
CA TYR A 176 18.90 22.23 -9.84
C TYR A 176 19.00 23.22 -8.68
N ASN A 177 17.84 23.63 -8.17
CA ASN A 177 17.70 24.48 -7.00
C ASN A 177 16.86 23.73 -5.96
N TYR A 178 17.36 23.65 -4.73
CA TYR A 178 16.63 23.01 -3.64
C TYR A 178 15.45 23.90 -3.26
N THR A 179 14.22 23.38 -3.40
CA THR A 179 12.98 24.14 -3.14
C THR A 179 11.93 23.39 -2.33
N LEU A 180 12.29 22.21 -1.81
CA LEU A 180 11.41 21.44 -0.93
C LEU A 180 11.11 22.22 0.34
N GLY A 181 9.88 22.06 0.84
CA GLY A 181 9.45 22.65 2.09
C GLY A 181 9.92 21.87 3.31
N ALA A 182 9.12 21.93 4.38
CA ALA A 182 9.33 21.19 5.61
C ALA A 182 8.00 20.70 6.18
N ASP A 183 7.89 19.40 6.46
CA ASP A 183 6.78 18.67 7.08
C ASP A 183 5.42 18.66 6.38
N GLN A 184 5.11 19.65 5.56
CA GLN A 184 3.78 19.84 4.98
C GLN A 184 3.45 18.80 3.92
N LEU A 185 2.16 18.53 3.73
CA LEU A 185 1.71 17.76 2.57
C LEU A 185 2.08 18.49 1.28
N THR A 186 2.53 17.73 0.29
CA THR A 186 2.66 18.24 -1.07
C THR A 186 1.30 18.24 -1.76
N ALA A 187 1.14 19.01 -2.84
CA ALA A 187 -0.08 18.97 -3.64
C ALA A 187 -0.40 17.56 -4.17
N PHE A 188 0.63 16.76 -4.47
CA PHE A 188 0.47 15.36 -4.83
C PHE A 188 -0.08 14.55 -3.65
N GLY A 189 0.47 14.73 -2.44
CA GLY A 189 0.00 14.07 -1.24
C GLY A 189 -1.43 14.41 -0.85
N GLU A 190 -1.83 15.68 -0.97
CA GLU A 190 -3.21 16.09 -0.80
C GLU A 190 -4.14 15.34 -1.78
N GLN A 191 -3.76 15.25 -3.05
CA GLN A 191 -4.54 14.55 -4.07
C GLN A 191 -4.61 13.03 -3.80
N GLN A 192 -3.55 12.43 -3.27
CA GLN A 192 -3.59 11.03 -2.82
C GLN A 192 -4.68 10.81 -1.76
N MET A 193 -4.84 11.76 -0.83
CA MET A 193 -5.86 11.65 0.23
C MET A 193 -7.28 11.91 -0.31
N VAL A 194 -7.46 12.84 -1.24
CA VAL A 194 -8.73 13.01 -1.98
C VAL A 194 -9.12 11.72 -2.72
N ASN A 195 -8.16 11.09 -3.39
CA ASN A 195 -8.38 9.82 -4.07
C ASN A 195 -8.74 8.72 -3.06
N SER A 196 -8.04 8.66 -1.91
CA SER A 196 -8.32 7.69 -0.84
C SER A 196 -9.75 7.82 -0.30
N GLY A 197 -10.23 9.05 -0.08
CA GLY A 197 -11.61 9.32 0.34
C GLY A 197 -12.65 8.91 -0.70
N THR A 198 -12.35 9.14 -1.98
CA THR A 198 -13.18 8.71 -3.11
C THR A 198 -13.26 7.18 -3.17
N ASP A 199 -12.12 6.50 -3.05
CA ASP A 199 -12.03 5.04 -3.05
C ASP A 199 -12.79 4.42 -1.87
N PHE A 200 -12.69 5.03 -0.67
CA PHE A 200 -13.44 4.59 0.50
C PHE A 200 -14.95 4.68 0.29
N PHE A 201 -15.43 5.79 -0.28
CA PHE A 201 -16.85 5.93 -0.63
C PHE A 201 -17.29 4.86 -1.63
N ILE A 202 -16.51 4.63 -2.70
CA ILE A 202 -16.85 3.65 -3.74
C ILE A 202 -16.87 2.24 -3.14
N ARG A 203 -15.88 1.89 -2.32
CA ARG A 203 -15.75 0.57 -1.69
C ARG A 203 -16.93 0.27 -0.77
N TYR A 204 -17.36 1.23 0.03
CA TYR A 204 -18.42 1.07 1.03
C TYR A 204 -19.71 1.78 0.62
N LYS A 205 -19.99 1.92 -0.69
CA LYS A 205 -21.08 2.74 -1.22
C LYS A 205 -22.43 2.47 -0.54
N ASP A 206 -22.74 1.21 -0.28
CA ASP A 206 -24.00 0.82 0.36
C ASP A 206 -24.15 1.39 1.79
N LEU A 207 -23.04 1.51 2.54
CA LEU A 207 -23.01 2.13 3.88
C LEU A 207 -22.83 3.66 3.79
N ALA A 208 -21.96 4.12 2.89
CA ALA A 208 -21.50 5.50 2.75
C ALA A 208 -22.57 6.44 2.16
N THR A 209 -23.53 5.89 1.42
CA THR A 209 -24.72 6.65 0.97
C THR A 209 -25.60 7.05 2.14
N ALA A 210 -25.75 6.18 3.15
CA ALA A 210 -26.61 6.40 4.32
C ALA A 210 -25.90 7.07 5.51
N SER A 211 -24.55 7.02 5.57
CA SER A 211 -23.77 7.48 6.72
C SER A 211 -22.50 8.22 6.31
N ASN A 212 -22.01 9.10 7.18
CA ASN A 212 -20.68 9.72 7.09
C ASN A 212 -19.74 8.99 8.07
N PRO A 213 -18.44 8.82 7.74
CA PRO A 213 -17.49 8.23 8.65
C PRO A 213 -17.31 9.10 9.90
N PHE A 214 -17.10 8.47 11.05
CA PHE A 214 -16.52 9.16 12.21
C PHE A 214 -15.00 9.25 12.02
N VAL A 215 -14.44 10.45 12.14
CA VAL A 215 -13.04 10.73 11.75
C VAL A 215 -12.21 11.20 12.93
N ARG A 216 -11.04 10.58 13.13
CA ARG A 216 -10.01 11.04 14.06
C ARG A 216 -8.68 11.24 13.35
N ALA A 217 -7.86 12.16 13.84
CA ALA A 217 -6.51 12.41 13.34
C ALA A 217 -5.54 12.62 14.50
N SER A 218 -4.33 12.09 14.37
CA SER A 218 -3.23 12.50 15.23
C SER A 218 -2.89 13.99 15.02
N GLY A 219 -2.41 14.64 16.07
CA GLY A 219 -2.31 16.09 16.25
C GLY A 219 -1.22 16.79 15.46
N GLN A 220 -0.79 16.23 14.33
CA GLN A 220 0.17 16.86 13.43
C GLN A 220 -0.51 17.42 12.19
N GLN A 221 -0.12 18.62 11.77
CA GLN A 221 -0.78 19.34 10.68
C GLN A 221 -0.93 18.49 9.39
N ARG A 222 0.12 17.80 8.96
CA ARG A 222 0.07 16.91 7.77
C ARG A 222 -0.95 15.76 7.89
N VAL A 223 -1.22 15.29 9.11
CA VAL A 223 -2.18 14.21 9.38
C VAL A 223 -3.60 14.77 9.39
N ILE A 224 -3.79 15.93 10.03
CA ILE A 224 -5.06 16.67 10.04
C ILE A 224 -5.46 17.03 8.61
N ASP A 225 -4.56 17.64 7.83
CA ASP A 225 -4.79 18.00 6.44
C ASP A 225 -5.14 16.75 5.60
N SER A 226 -4.51 15.60 5.90
CA SER A 226 -4.81 14.35 5.22
C SER A 226 -6.23 13.86 5.49
N ALA A 227 -6.69 13.96 6.74
CA ALA A 227 -8.06 13.64 7.13
C ALA A 227 -9.09 14.57 6.44
N GLU A 228 -8.78 15.86 6.37
CA GLU A 228 -9.62 16.85 5.69
C GLU A 228 -9.72 16.60 4.18
N LYS A 229 -8.60 16.29 3.52
CA LYS A 229 -8.57 15.96 2.08
C LYS A 229 -9.28 14.63 1.78
N PHE A 230 -9.17 13.66 2.69
CA PHE A 230 -9.98 12.44 2.61
C PHE A 230 -11.48 12.76 2.71
N ASN A 231 -11.89 13.58 3.69
CA ASN A 231 -13.28 14.01 3.84
C ASN A 231 -13.80 14.75 2.60
N GLN A 232 -12.95 15.60 1.98
CA GLN A 232 -13.24 16.24 0.72
C GLN A 232 -13.53 15.22 -0.39
N GLY A 233 -12.64 14.25 -0.60
CA GLY A 233 -12.81 13.21 -1.63
C GLY A 233 -14.06 12.34 -1.40
N PHE A 234 -14.27 11.90 -0.16
CA PHE A 234 -15.47 11.15 0.22
C PHE A 234 -16.75 11.94 -0.06
N HIS A 235 -16.81 13.22 0.34
CA HIS A 235 -17.97 14.08 0.12
C HIS A 235 -18.24 14.31 -1.37
N GLN A 236 -17.20 14.58 -2.16
CA GLN A 236 -17.31 14.74 -3.61
C GLN A 236 -17.87 13.48 -4.28
N ALA A 237 -17.37 12.31 -3.91
CA ALA A 237 -17.85 11.03 -4.43
C ALA A 237 -19.32 10.77 -4.04
N LYS A 238 -19.71 11.13 -2.80
CA LYS A 238 -21.09 11.04 -2.32
C LYS A 238 -22.06 11.93 -3.10
N LEU A 239 -21.69 13.18 -3.36
CA LEU A 239 -22.48 14.08 -4.21
C LEU A 239 -22.61 13.54 -5.64
N ALA A 240 -21.50 13.06 -6.22
CA ALA A 240 -21.49 12.49 -7.57
C ALA A 240 -22.36 11.23 -7.70
N ALA A 241 -22.54 10.48 -6.61
CA ALA A 241 -23.42 9.31 -6.55
C ALA A 241 -24.90 9.65 -6.34
N GLY A 242 -25.30 10.91 -6.46
CA GLY A 242 -26.68 11.38 -6.28
C GLY A 242 -27.00 11.79 -4.84
N GLY A 243 -26.00 11.92 -3.97
CA GLY A 243 -26.15 12.51 -2.64
C GLY A 243 -26.62 13.97 -2.74
N SER A 244 -27.43 14.40 -1.77
CA SER A 244 -27.83 15.80 -1.63
C SER A 244 -26.74 16.61 -0.94
N LYS A 245 -26.82 17.95 -1.01
CA LYS A 245 -25.95 18.84 -0.23
C LYS A 245 -26.02 18.45 1.26
N ASP A 246 -24.87 18.13 1.83
CA ASP A 246 -24.74 17.72 3.22
C ASP A 246 -24.49 18.94 4.10
N ALA A 247 -25.39 19.23 5.03
CA ALA A 247 -25.22 20.35 5.96
C ALA A 247 -24.13 20.09 7.01
N GLN A 248 -23.68 18.84 7.16
CA GLN A 248 -22.59 18.44 8.05
C GLN A 248 -21.21 18.60 7.42
N TYR A 249 -21.09 19.00 6.15
CA TYR A 249 -19.80 19.25 5.52
C TYR A 249 -19.31 20.68 5.79
N PRO A 250 -18.02 20.90 6.15
CA PRO A 250 -16.96 19.91 6.33
C PRO A 250 -17.19 19.00 7.56
N TYR A 251 -16.87 17.71 7.41
CA TYR A 251 -17.04 16.74 8.50
C TYR A 251 -16.01 16.96 9.61
N ASP A 252 -16.46 16.87 10.86
CA ASP A 252 -15.61 17.06 12.04
C ASP A 252 -14.50 16.00 12.11
N VAL A 253 -13.30 16.44 12.51
CA VAL A 253 -12.13 15.59 12.78
C VAL A 253 -11.76 15.73 14.25
N VAL A 254 -11.90 14.64 15.02
CA VAL A 254 -11.41 14.62 16.40
C VAL A 254 -9.90 14.53 16.39
N THR A 255 -9.24 15.61 16.79
CA THR A 255 -7.78 15.71 16.83
C THR A 255 -7.26 15.22 18.17
N ILE A 256 -6.30 14.30 18.15
CA ILE A 256 -5.66 13.73 19.36
C ILE A 256 -4.25 14.31 19.47
N SER A 257 -3.92 14.94 20.60
CA SER A 257 -2.63 15.65 20.75
C SER A 257 -1.42 14.71 20.66
N GLU A 258 -0.35 15.18 20.01
CA GLU A 258 1.01 14.59 20.00
C GLU A 258 1.95 15.28 20.99
N GLU A 259 1.44 16.19 21.83
CA GLU A 259 2.26 16.80 22.88
C GLU A 259 2.77 15.74 23.85
N ALA A 260 4.00 15.93 24.34
CA ALA A 260 4.63 15.01 25.27
C ALA A 260 3.73 14.74 26.50
N GLY A 261 3.49 13.46 26.78
CA GLY A 261 2.60 13.01 27.86
C GLY A 261 1.13 12.87 27.47
N SER A 262 0.76 13.13 26.22
CA SER A 262 -0.57 12.85 25.68
C SER A 262 -0.77 11.35 25.45
N ASN A 263 -1.93 10.82 25.86
CA ASN A 263 -2.37 9.49 25.47
C ASN A 263 -2.95 9.56 24.06
N ASN A 264 -2.23 8.96 23.10
CA ASN A 264 -2.61 8.91 21.71
C ASN A 264 -2.40 7.49 21.17
N THR A 265 -3.45 6.91 20.57
CA THR A 265 -3.40 5.58 19.95
C THR A 265 -2.91 5.62 18.50
N LEU A 266 -2.77 6.81 17.93
CA LEU A 266 -2.38 7.06 16.54
C LEU A 266 -0.97 7.64 16.40
N ASP A 267 -0.28 7.87 17.52
CA ASP A 267 1.09 8.36 17.63
C ASP A 267 1.74 7.85 18.94
N HIS A 268 2.97 7.37 18.84
CA HIS A 268 3.74 6.85 19.97
C HIS A 268 4.43 7.99 20.74
N GLY A 269 4.79 7.75 22.01
CA GLY A 269 5.55 8.74 22.78
C GLY A 269 5.53 8.55 24.30
N LEU A 270 4.62 7.73 24.82
CA LEU A 270 4.52 7.49 26.26
C LEU A 270 5.53 6.47 26.77
N CYS A 271 5.91 5.48 25.95
CA CYS A 271 6.68 4.34 26.39
C CYS A 271 8.18 4.67 26.50
N THR A 272 8.63 5.18 27.65
CA THR A 272 9.99 5.72 27.81
C THR A 272 11.12 4.77 27.41
N ALA A 273 11.03 3.48 27.76
CA ALA A 273 12.02 2.48 27.36
C ALA A 273 12.07 2.27 25.84
N PHE A 274 10.90 2.32 25.17
CA PHE A 274 10.82 2.22 23.72
C PHE A 274 11.41 3.46 23.03
N GLU A 275 11.09 4.66 23.50
CA GLU A 275 11.60 5.91 22.92
C GLU A 275 13.12 6.04 23.04
N ILE A 276 13.74 5.36 24.01
CA ILE A 276 15.19 5.34 24.17
C ILE A 276 15.85 4.24 23.32
N ASP A 277 15.30 3.02 23.34
CA ASP A 277 15.98 1.85 22.76
C ASP A 277 15.58 1.57 21.31
N GLY A 278 14.38 1.96 20.87
CA GLY A 278 13.89 1.69 19.51
C GLY A 278 14.72 2.34 18.41
N TYR A 279 15.17 3.57 18.63
CA TYR A 279 16.09 4.24 17.71
C TYR A 279 17.44 3.51 17.65
N LYS A 280 17.97 3.03 18.78
CA LYS A 280 19.26 2.32 18.82
C LYS A 280 19.21 1.00 18.04
N THR A 281 18.16 0.19 18.24
CA THR A 281 18.00 -1.09 17.55
C THR A 281 17.85 -0.91 16.05
N ARG A 282 17.04 0.07 15.63
CA ARG A 282 16.91 0.48 14.23
C ARG A 282 18.24 0.88 13.62
N HIS A 283 18.94 1.85 14.22
CA HIS A 283 20.17 2.40 13.64
C HIS A 283 21.26 1.33 13.50
N ALA A 284 21.40 0.44 14.50
CA ALA A 284 22.34 -0.67 14.42
C ALA A 284 22.01 -1.64 13.26
N ALA A 285 20.73 -1.97 13.07
CA ALA A 285 20.29 -2.87 12.00
C ALA A 285 20.48 -2.24 10.61
N GLN A 286 20.04 -0.99 10.42
CA GLN A 286 20.18 -0.27 9.16
C GLN A 286 21.65 -0.04 8.80
N ARG A 287 22.49 0.36 9.76
CA ARG A 287 23.94 0.55 9.53
C ARG A 287 24.61 -0.74 9.06
N THR A 288 24.27 -1.87 9.70
CA THR A 288 24.82 -3.19 9.31
C THR A 288 24.49 -3.49 7.85
N PHE A 289 23.22 -3.31 7.45
CA PHE A 289 22.81 -3.60 6.09
C PHE A 289 23.34 -2.58 5.08
N ALA A 290 23.31 -1.29 5.40
CA ALA A 290 23.82 -0.21 4.56
C ALA A 290 25.31 -0.39 4.20
N SER A 291 26.11 -0.90 5.14
CA SER A 291 27.53 -1.21 4.92
C SER A 291 27.78 -2.20 3.78
N THR A 292 26.76 -2.96 3.36
CA THR A 292 26.86 -3.94 2.27
C THR A 292 26.75 -3.31 0.88
N PHE A 293 26.28 -2.06 0.75
CA PHE A 293 26.01 -1.46 -0.57
C PHE A 293 26.29 0.04 -0.71
N ILE A 294 26.13 0.84 0.35
CA ILE A 294 26.38 2.28 0.31
C ILE A 294 27.85 2.65 -0.01
N PRO A 295 28.88 1.94 0.48
CA PRO A 295 30.27 2.30 0.17
C PRO A 295 30.58 2.28 -1.34
N ALA A 296 30.03 1.29 -2.06
CA ALA A 296 30.23 1.18 -3.52
C ALA A 296 29.54 2.33 -4.28
N ILE A 297 28.34 2.72 -3.85
CA ILE A 297 27.60 3.86 -4.41
C ILE A 297 28.37 5.15 -4.15
N THR A 298 28.82 5.36 -2.91
CA THR A 298 29.57 6.55 -2.49
C THR A 298 30.85 6.73 -3.30
N SER A 299 31.59 5.63 -3.53
CA SER A 299 32.78 5.63 -4.38
C SER A 299 32.45 6.00 -5.84
N ARG A 300 31.36 5.45 -6.39
CA ARG A 300 30.88 5.80 -7.74
C ARG A 300 30.51 7.28 -7.85
N LEU A 301 29.75 7.81 -6.90
CA LEU A 301 29.34 9.21 -6.88
C LEU A 301 30.56 10.15 -6.82
N ASN A 302 31.52 9.89 -5.94
CA ASN A 302 32.75 10.69 -5.86
C ASN A 302 33.66 10.57 -7.09
N THR A 303 33.61 9.43 -7.79
CA THR A 303 34.31 9.27 -9.08
C THR A 303 33.65 10.12 -10.17
N ALA A 304 32.32 10.16 -10.21
CA ALA A 304 31.56 10.93 -11.19
C ALA A 304 31.50 12.43 -10.89
N LEU A 305 31.67 12.81 -9.62
CA LEU A 305 31.63 14.18 -9.12
C LEU A 305 32.95 14.51 -8.40
N PRO A 306 34.06 14.74 -9.15
CA PRO A 306 35.35 15.03 -8.54
C PRO A 306 35.28 16.21 -7.57
N ASN A 307 35.92 16.07 -6.40
CA ASN A 307 35.93 17.02 -5.28
C ASN A 307 34.63 17.14 -4.47
N ALA A 308 33.54 16.45 -4.84
CA ALA A 308 32.30 16.51 -4.06
C ALA A 308 32.47 16.03 -2.62
N ASN A 309 33.37 15.08 -2.39
CA ASN A 309 33.67 14.47 -1.09
C ASN A 309 32.39 14.01 -0.36
N ILE A 310 31.51 13.34 -1.11
CA ILE A 310 30.23 12.81 -0.65
C ILE A 310 30.50 11.71 0.39
N THR A 311 29.88 11.81 1.56
CA THR A 311 29.92 10.80 2.62
C THR A 311 28.89 9.70 2.40
N GLU A 312 28.97 8.60 3.15
CA GLU A 312 27.96 7.53 3.08
C GLU A 312 26.57 8.01 3.50
N SER A 313 26.49 8.89 4.52
CA SER A 313 25.24 9.55 4.94
C SER A 313 24.67 10.43 3.82
N GLU A 314 25.52 11.24 3.18
CA GLU A 314 25.11 12.09 2.06
C GLU A 314 24.69 11.27 0.83
N THR A 315 25.27 10.09 0.60
CA THR A 315 24.80 9.14 -0.42
C THR A 315 23.36 8.71 -0.16
N ILE A 316 23.00 8.41 1.09
CA ILE A 316 21.61 8.07 1.46
C ILE A 316 20.71 9.29 1.27
N PHE A 317 21.14 10.50 1.66
CA PHE A 317 20.37 11.72 1.43
C PHE A 317 20.07 11.95 -0.06
N LEU A 318 21.03 11.66 -0.94
CA LEU A 318 20.81 11.73 -2.39
C LEU A 318 19.82 10.66 -2.88
N MET A 319 19.75 9.48 -2.23
CA MET A 319 18.70 8.50 -2.49
C MET A 319 17.34 8.99 -1.96
N ASP A 320 17.29 9.57 -0.76
CA ASP A 320 16.08 10.13 -0.15
C ASP A 320 15.47 11.24 -1.04
N LEU A 321 16.30 12.03 -1.71
CA LEU A 321 15.83 13.09 -2.62
C LEU A 321 15.03 12.58 -3.82
N CYS A 322 15.23 11.35 -4.27
CA CYS A 322 14.43 10.79 -5.36
C CYS A 322 12.92 10.79 -5.02
N PRO A 323 12.45 10.10 -3.97
CA PRO A 323 11.03 10.10 -3.62
C PRO A 323 10.52 11.48 -3.19
N PHE A 324 11.29 12.27 -2.43
CA PHE A 324 10.83 13.60 -1.98
C PHE A 324 10.59 14.58 -3.14
N GLU A 325 11.54 14.69 -4.07
CA GLU A 325 11.37 15.52 -5.26
C GLU A 325 10.25 15.00 -6.18
N THR A 326 10.09 13.67 -6.24
CA THR A 326 9.02 13.05 -7.04
C THR A 326 7.64 13.42 -6.51
N VAL A 327 7.42 13.36 -5.19
CA VAL A 327 6.12 13.73 -4.60
C VAL A 327 5.93 15.24 -4.45
N ALA A 328 6.99 16.04 -4.49
CA ALA A 328 6.89 17.49 -4.58
C ALA A 328 6.44 17.96 -5.98
N SER A 329 6.67 17.15 -7.02
CA SER A 329 6.09 17.38 -8.34
C SER A 329 4.56 17.24 -8.31
N PRO A 330 3.79 18.23 -8.80
CA PRO A 330 2.32 18.15 -8.82
C PRO A 330 1.76 16.93 -9.55
N THR A 331 2.53 16.37 -10.48
CA THR A 331 2.15 15.20 -11.28
C THR A 331 2.82 13.90 -10.83
N GLY A 332 3.61 13.93 -9.75
CA GLY A 332 4.36 12.74 -9.29
C GLY A 332 5.45 12.31 -10.27
N THR A 333 5.98 13.22 -11.08
CA THR A 333 6.98 12.88 -12.10
C THR A 333 8.29 12.45 -11.43
N PRO A 334 8.85 11.28 -11.79
CA PRO A 334 10.10 10.80 -11.20
C PRO A 334 11.23 11.83 -11.29
N SER A 335 11.85 12.07 -10.14
CA SER A 335 12.96 13.01 -10.00
C SER A 335 14.21 12.57 -10.78
N PRO A 336 15.01 13.49 -11.35
CA PRO A 336 16.31 13.16 -11.93
C PRO A 336 17.27 12.47 -10.94
N PHE A 337 17.14 12.71 -9.63
CA PHE A 337 17.91 11.99 -8.60
C PHE A 337 17.68 10.47 -8.67
N CYS A 338 16.49 10.03 -9.08
CA CYS A 338 16.16 8.62 -9.20
C CYS A 338 17.08 7.87 -10.17
N ALA A 339 17.51 8.55 -11.24
CA ALA A 339 18.36 7.99 -12.30
C ALA A 339 19.85 7.91 -11.92
N LEU A 340 20.26 8.44 -10.75
CA LEU A 340 21.64 8.32 -10.25
C LEU A 340 21.94 6.94 -9.65
N PHE A 341 20.89 6.16 -9.39
CA PHE A 341 20.96 4.86 -8.74
C PHE A 341 20.32 3.78 -9.62
N SER A 342 20.89 2.59 -9.59
CA SER A 342 20.39 1.45 -10.36
C SER A 342 19.25 0.73 -9.63
N GLN A 343 18.47 -0.08 -10.36
CA GLN A 343 17.40 -0.86 -9.77
C GLN A 343 17.85 -1.75 -8.59
N PRO A 344 18.98 -2.50 -8.67
CA PRO A 344 19.44 -3.28 -7.52
C PRO A 344 19.84 -2.43 -6.29
N GLU A 345 20.16 -1.16 -6.48
CA GLU A 345 20.42 -0.23 -5.37
C GLU A 345 19.12 0.28 -4.76
N TRP A 346 18.09 0.50 -5.57
CA TRP A 346 16.74 0.79 -5.09
C TRP A 346 16.13 -0.37 -4.32
N GLU A 347 16.31 -1.62 -4.76
CA GLU A 347 15.87 -2.81 -4.03
C GLU A 347 16.53 -2.91 -2.65
N LYS A 348 17.83 -2.59 -2.56
CA LYS A 348 18.53 -2.53 -1.27
C LYS A 348 18.09 -1.35 -0.42
N TYR A 349 17.84 -0.19 -1.02
CA TYR A 349 17.31 0.96 -0.28
C TYR A 349 15.92 0.65 0.30
N ASP A 350 15.00 0.06 -0.47
CA ASP A 350 13.68 -0.39 0.01
C ASP A 350 13.81 -1.38 1.17
N TYR A 351 14.70 -2.36 1.05
CA TYR A 351 14.97 -3.30 2.13
C TYR A 351 15.57 -2.62 3.37
N CYS A 352 16.47 -1.65 3.18
CA CYS A 352 17.05 -0.87 4.28
C CYS A 352 15.99 -0.07 5.04
N GLN A 353 15.00 0.50 4.35
CA GLN A 353 13.86 1.16 4.99
C GLN A 353 12.98 0.14 5.73
N THR A 354 12.76 -1.03 5.13
CA THR A 354 12.01 -2.14 5.74
C THR A 354 12.67 -2.65 7.03
N ILE A 355 13.99 -2.84 7.05
CA ILE A 355 14.76 -3.13 8.26
C ILE A 355 14.50 -2.06 9.31
N GLY A 356 14.54 -0.79 8.93
CA GLY A 356 14.36 0.33 9.85
C GLY A 356 13.03 0.26 10.60
N LYS A 357 11.92 0.06 9.89
CA LYS A 357 10.60 -0.08 10.53
C LYS A 357 10.46 -1.38 11.31
N TYR A 358 10.98 -2.49 10.81
CA TYR A 358 10.90 -3.80 11.49
C TYR A 358 11.63 -3.82 12.85
N TYR A 359 12.84 -3.26 12.89
CA TYR A 359 13.68 -3.21 14.10
C TYR A 359 13.40 -2.02 15.01
N SER A 360 12.47 -1.14 14.62
CA SER A 360 11.95 -0.06 15.46
C SER A 360 10.56 -0.41 15.99
N PHE A 361 9.56 -0.50 15.10
CA PHE A 361 8.12 -0.63 15.45
C PHE A 361 7.59 -2.05 15.27
N GLY A 362 8.34 -2.92 14.59
CA GLY A 362 8.03 -4.34 14.47
C GLY A 362 8.67 -5.20 15.55
N PRO A 363 8.57 -6.54 15.43
CA PRO A 363 9.05 -7.49 16.44
C PRO A 363 10.59 -7.60 16.50
N GLY A 364 11.32 -6.90 15.63
CA GLY A 364 12.75 -6.69 15.81
C GLY A 364 13.08 -5.82 17.04
N ASN A 365 12.10 -5.08 17.55
CA ASN A 365 12.12 -4.44 18.86
C ASN A 365 11.11 -5.12 19.79
N ALA A 366 11.54 -5.46 21.02
CA ALA A 366 10.67 -6.11 22.01
C ALA A 366 9.43 -5.28 22.36
N LEU A 367 9.51 -3.95 22.31
CA LEU A 367 8.42 -3.03 22.61
C LEU A 367 7.76 -2.44 21.36
N GLY A 368 8.18 -2.81 20.15
CA GLY A 368 7.62 -2.30 18.90
C GLY A 368 6.12 -2.56 18.76
N PRO A 369 5.67 -3.83 18.73
CA PRO A 369 4.25 -4.15 18.64
C PRO A 369 3.43 -3.66 19.84
N THR A 370 4.08 -3.41 20.98
CA THR A 370 3.41 -2.86 22.18
C THR A 370 2.89 -1.45 21.95
N GLN A 371 3.48 -0.66 21.04
CA GLN A 371 2.98 0.69 20.76
C GLN A 371 1.61 0.68 20.07
N GLY A 372 1.24 -0.43 19.40
CA GLY A 372 -0.03 -0.55 18.70
C GLY A 372 -1.20 -1.05 19.53
N THR A 373 -1.01 -1.39 20.81
CA THR A 373 -2.04 -2.09 21.61
C THR A 373 -3.28 -1.26 21.84
N GLY A 374 -3.12 0.04 22.12
CA GLY A 374 -4.25 0.95 22.33
C GLY A 374 -5.18 1.01 21.12
N PHE A 375 -4.64 1.20 19.91
CA PHE A 375 -5.44 1.18 18.67
C PHE A 375 -6.15 -0.17 18.47
N VAL A 376 -5.49 -1.29 18.79
CA VAL A 376 -6.11 -2.63 18.66
C VAL A 376 -7.28 -2.78 19.62
N ASN A 377 -7.16 -2.30 20.86
CA ASN A 377 -8.24 -2.37 21.85
C ASN A 377 -9.41 -1.44 21.47
N GLU A 378 -9.15 -0.28 20.89
CA GLU A 378 -10.17 0.58 20.27
C GLU A 378 -10.88 -0.11 19.08
N LEU A 379 -10.13 -0.79 18.21
CA LEU A 379 -10.70 -1.55 17.09
C LEU A 379 -11.61 -2.68 17.59
N VAL A 380 -11.19 -3.41 18.63
CA VAL A 380 -12.00 -4.45 19.28
C VAL A 380 -13.30 -3.85 19.85
N ALA A 381 -13.23 -2.69 20.49
CA ALA A 381 -14.41 -1.98 20.99
C ALA A 381 -15.41 -1.65 19.87
N ARG A 382 -14.93 -1.12 18.74
CA ARG A 382 -15.76 -0.81 17.56
C ARG A 382 -16.40 -2.05 16.94
N LEU A 383 -15.62 -3.12 16.77
CA LEU A 383 -16.10 -4.36 16.15
C LEU A 383 -17.13 -5.09 17.02
N THR A 384 -16.98 -5.04 18.35
CA THR A 384 -17.85 -5.76 19.29
C THR A 384 -18.99 -4.92 19.87
N GLY A 385 -18.91 -3.59 19.75
CA GLY A 385 -19.87 -2.67 20.36
C GLY A 385 -19.72 -2.55 21.89
N ASN A 386 -18.62 -3.03 22.46
CA ASN A 386 -18.33 -2.92 23.89
C ASN A 386 -17.43 -1.71 24.17
N PRO A 387 -17.45 -1.14 25.40
CA PRO A 387 -16.51 -0.11 25.81
C PRO A 387 -15.05 -0.55 25.64
N VAL A 388 -14.16 0.43 25.42
CA VAL A 388 -12.71 0.19 25.33
C VAL A 388 -12.21 -0.34 26.69
N ASP A 389 -11.45 -1.44 26.63
CA ASP A 389 -10.73 -2.02 27.78
C ASP A 389 -9.24 -1.98 27.44
N ASP A 390 -8.56 -0.96 27.97
CA ASP A 390 -7.14 -0.69 27.71
C ASP A 390 -6.52 0.07 28.88
N HIS A 391 -5.23 -0.18 29.12
CA HIS A 391 -4.42 0.52 30.12
C HIS A 391 -3.05 0.92 29.56
N THR A 392 -2.98 1.12 28.24
CA THR A 392 -1.77 1.43 27.47
C THR A 392 -1.78 2.87 26.98
N SER A 393 -2.00 3.11 25.68
CA SER A 393 -1.97 4.44 25.05
C SER A 393 -3.35 5.09 24.87
N VAL A 394 -4.44 4.44 25.30
CA VAL A 394 -5.81 5.00 25.21
C VAL A 394 -6.00 6.20 26.13
N ASN A 395 -6.64 7.25 25.60
CA ASN A 395 -7.15 8.36 26.41
C ASN A 395 -8.56 8.03 26.93
N GLN A 396 -8.66 7.65 28.21
CA GLN A 396 -9.91 7.27 28.86
C GLN A 396 -10.99 8.37 28.81
N THR A 397 -10.63 9.65 28.73
CA THR A 397 -11.60 10.76 28.64
C THR A 397 -12.22 10.83 27.24
N LEU A 398 -11.42 10.61 26.19
CA LEU A 398 -11.92 10.59 24.81
C LEU A 398 -12.75 9.34 24.55
N ASP A 399 -12.28 8.18 25.02
CA ASP A 399 -12.87 6.89 24.64
C ASP A 399 -14.11 6.50 25.46
N SER A 400 -14.34 7.17 26.60
CA SER A 400 -15.57 7.00 27.40
C SER A 400 -16.72 7.89 26.95
N SER A 401 -16.49 8.82 26.01
CA SER A 401 -17.51 9.75 25.52
C SER A 401 -18.00 9.37 24.11
N PRO A 402 -19.32 9.25 23.88
CA PRO A 402 -19.85 8.96 22.55
C PRO A 402 -19.61 10.09 21.53
N ASP A 403 -19.26 11.29 21.98
CA ASP A 403 -18.95 12.42 21.10
C ASP A 403 -17.56 12.29 20.47
N THR A 404 -16.63 11.65 21.18
CA THR A 404 -15.22 11.51 20.77
C THR A 404 -14.80 10.06 20.47
N PHE A 405 -15.63 9.08 20.84
CA PHE A 405 -15.48 7.68 20.47
C PHE A 405 -16.86 6.98 20.40
N PRO A 406 -17.68 7.26 19.37
CA PRO A 406 -18.98 6.63 19.23
C PRO A 406 -18.84 5.14 18.89
N LEU A 407 -19.52 4.27 19.63
CA LEU A 407 -19.71 2.88 19.25
C LEU A 407 -20.95 2.72 18.35
N GLY A 408 -20.96 1.68 17.51
CA GLY A 408 -22.10 1.34 16.65
C GLY A 408 -22.24 2.19 15.38
N ARG A 409 -21.25 3.01 15.02
CA ARG A 409 -21.16 3.58 13.66
C ARG A 409 -20.79 2.49 12.65
N THR A 410 -21.23 2.67 11.40
CA THR A 410 -20.93 1.77 10.28
C THR A 410 -19.60 2.09 9.61
N LEU A 411 -19.09 3.33 9.72
CA LEU A 411 -17.86 3.76 9.07
C LEU A 411 -17.01 4.59 10.04
N TYR A 412 -15.71 4.25 10.12
CA TYR A 412 -14.69 4.97 10.88
C TYR A 412 -13.47 5.22 10.01
N ALA A 413 -12.78 6.34 10.24
CA ALA A 413 -11.51 6.65 9.59
C ALA A 413 -10.56 7.31 10.60
N ASP A 414 -9.42 6.67 10.86
CA ASP A 414 -8.36 7.21 11.71
C ASP A 414 -7.12 7.52 10.86
N PHE A 415 -6.51 8.69 11.11
CA PHE A 415 -5.31 9.16 10.42
C PHE A 415 -4.15 9.29 11.40
N GLY A 416 -3.01 8.69 11.06
CA GLY A 416 -1.78 8.71 11.88
C GLY A 416 -0.50 8.58 11.04
N HIS A 417 0.53 7.99 11.64
CA HIS A 417 1.86 7.86 11.01
C HIS A 417 2.18 6.42 10.59
N ASP A 418 3.24 6.29 9.79
CA ASP A 418 3.76 4.99 9.36
C ASP A 418 4.27 4.14 10.53
N ASN A 419 4.91 4.77 11.51
CA ASN A 419 5.42 4.15 12.72
C ASN A 419 4.32 3.36 13.47
N ASP A 420 3.21 4.05 13.75
CA ASP A 420 2.10 3.53 14.55
C ASP A 420 1.28 2.50 13.77
N MET A 421 1.14 2.70 12.45
CA MET A 421 0.56 1.68 11.58
C MET A 421 1.36 0.37 11.62
N ILE A 422 2.69 0.43 11.57
CA ILE A 422 3.53 -0.77 11.69
C ILE A 422 3.31 -1.44 13.04
N ALA A 423 3.35 -0.67 14.14
CA ALA A 423 3.13 -1.20 15.48
C ALA A 423 1.74 -1.87 15.60
N ALA A 424 0.69 -1.21 15.10
CA ALA A 424 -0.67 -1.75 15.07
C ALA A 424 -0.77 -3.04 14.24
N PHE A 425 -0.16 -3.10 13.05
CA PHE A 425 -0.19 -4.31 12.21
C PHE A 425 0.47 -5.52 12.88
N PHE A 426 1.56 -5.31 13.61
CA PHE A 426 2.19 -6.38 14.38
C PHE A 426 1.44 -6.71 15.67
N ALA A 427 0.83 -5.73 16.35
CA ALA A 427 -0.04 -5.97 17.51
C ALA A 427 -1.28 -6.82 17.14
N LEU A 428 -1.80 -6.62 15.93
CA LEU A 428 -2.87 -7.41 15.33
C LEU A 428 -2.45 -8.80 14.87
N GLY A 429 -1.14 -9.09 14.85
CA GLY A 429 -0.59 -10.34 14.36
C GLY A 429 -0.70 -10.56 12.85
N LEU A 430 -0.87 -9.49 12.06
CA LEU A 430 -1.03 -9.56 10.59
C LEU A 430 0.21 -10.12 9.87
N TYR A 431 1.38 -9.99 10.49
CA TYR A 431 2.68 -10.37 9.94
C TYR A 431 3.42 -11.36 10.86
N ASN A 432 2.70 -12.17 11.64
CA ASN A 432 3.29 -13.15 12.55
C ASN A 432 4.11 -14.25 11.85
N SER A 433 3.83 -14.54 10.58
CA SER A 433 4.59 -15.50 9.77
C SER A 433 5.81 -14.88 9.08
N THR A 434 6.02 -13.57 9.19
CA THR A 434 7.24 -12.91 8.69
C THR A 434 8.45 -13.41 9.48
N PRO A 435 9.46 -14.01 8.83
CA PRO A 435 10.68 -14.42 9.51
C PRO A 435 11.43 -13.22 10.07
N THR A 436 12.37 -13.44 10.98
CA THR A 436 13.31 -12.39 11.38
C THR A 436 14.08 -11.89 10.16
N LEU A 437 14.03 -10.58 9.92
CA LEU A 437 14.68 -9.96 8.77
C LEU A 437 16.20 -10.06 8.92
N SER A 438 16.91 -10.30 7.83
CA SER A 438 18.37 -10.27 7.86
C SER A 438 18.88 -8.83 7.88
N THR A 439 19.92 -8.59 8.67
CA THR A 439 20.67 -7.32 8.63
C THR A 439 21.89 -7.38 7.70
N SER A 440 22.13 -8.52 7.02
CA SER A 440 23.34 -8.76 6.23
C SER A 440 23.11 -9.12 4.77
N HIS A 441 21.89 -9.51 4.38
CA HIS A 441 21.51 -9.74 2.99
C HIS A 441 20.07 -9.31 2.74
N LEU A 442 19.76 -8.99 1.49
CA LEU A 442 18.43 -8.58 1.06
C LEU A 442 17.48 -9.77 1.14
N MET A 443 16.26 -9.53 1.60
CA MET A 443 15.13 -10.46 1.48
C MET A 443 14.01 -9.79 0.67
N THR A 444 13.31 -10.54 -0.17
CA THR A 444 12.17 -9.99 -0.93
C THR A 444 10.91 -9.89 -0.08
N ALA A 445 9.92 -9.10 -0.53
CA ALA A 445 8.61 -9.02 0.12
C ALA A 445 7.96 -10.41 0.26
N GLU A 446 8.11 -11.29 -0.73
CA GLU A 446 7.59 -12.66 -0.70
C GLU A 446 8.26 -13.53 0.37
N GLU A 447 9.58 -13.43 0.51
CA GLU A 447 10.34 -14.12 1.56
C GLU A 447 9.93 -13.61 2.95
N MET A 448 9.63 -12.31 3.06
CA MET A 448 9.10 -11.66 4.26
C MET A 448 7.57 -11.82 4.44
N LYS A 449 6.91 -12.69 3.67
CA LYS A 449 5.46 -12.97 3.74
C LYS A 449 4.54 -11.76 3.51
N GLY A 450 5.00 -10.85 2.65
CA GLY A 450 4.29 -9.64 2.25
C GLY A 450 4.52 -8.45 3.17
N PHE A 451 5.48 -8.54 4.10
CA PHE A 451 5.94 -7.38 4.88
C PHE A 451 7.04 -6.65 4.12
N SER A 452 6.80 -5.38 3.78
CA SER A 452 7.82 -4.40 3.39
C SER A 452 7.27 -3.00 3.66
N CYS A 453 8.14 -1.99 3.81
CA CYS A 453 7.68 -0.61 3.99
C CYS A 453 6.80 -0.15 2.82
N ALA A 454 7.24 -0.38 1.58
CA ALA A 454 6.50 0.02 0.39
C ALA A 454 5.12 -0.67 0.28
N TRP A 455 4.97 -1.89 0.78
CA TRP A 455 3.70 -2.63 0.71
C TRP A 455 2.77 -2.35 1.89
N THR A 456 3.29 -1.85 3.02
CA THR A 456 2.51 -1.70 4.27
C THR A 456 2.23 -0.25 4.61
N VAL A 457 3.24 0.62 4.57
CA VAL A 457 3.15 2.02 5.01
C VAL A 457 3.72 3.02 4.00
N PRO A 458 3.41 2.92 2.68
CA PRO A 458 3.73 4.01 1.76
C PRO A 458 3.02 5.32 2.16
N PHE A 459 3.37 6.44 1.54
CA PHE A 459 2.54 7.64 1.65
C PHE A 459 1.09 7.33 1.23
N ALA A 460 0.12 7.88 1.95
CA ALA A 460 -1.30 7.57 1.80
C ALA A 460 -1.64 6.07 1.95
N ALA A 461 -0.88 5.34 2.77
CA ALA A 461 -1.21 3.97 3.14
C ALA A 461 -2.61 3.89 3.75
N ARG A 462 -3.28 2.77 3.54
CA ARG A 462 -4.59 2.49 4.13
C ARG A 462 -4.71 1.01 4.49
N ALA A 463 -5.24 0.76 5.68
CA ALA A 463 -5.72 -0.54 6.10
C ALA A 463 -7.23 -0.48 6.32
N PHE A 464 -7.94 -1.47 5.78
CA PHE A 464 -9.38 -1.65 5.96
C PHE A 464 -9.62 -2.83 6.89
N PHE A 465 -10.36 -2.61 7.97
CA PHE A 465 -10.86 -3.64 8.87
C PHE A 465 -12.37 -3.75 8.65
N GLU A 466 -12.80 -4.88 8.10
CA GLU A 466 -14.18 -5.08 7.65
C GLU A 466 -14.86 -6.13 8.51
N LYS A 467 -16.05 -5.81 9.02
CA LYS A 467 -16.99 -6.80 9.57
C LYS A 467 -18.08 -7.10 8.56
N MET A 468 -18.39 -8.37 8.33
CA MET A 468 -19.35 -8.79 7.30
C MET A 468 -20.19 -9.98 7.75
N GLN A 469 -21.45 -10.03 7.29
CA GLN A 469 -22.28 -11.22 7.45
C GLN A 469 -22.17 -12.10 6.19
N CYS A 470 -21.88 -13.38 6.39
CA CYS A 470 -21.75 -14.33 5.30
C CYS A 470 -22.81 -15.41 5.31
N ARG A 471 -23.38 -15.73 4.14
CA ARG A 471 -24.38 -16.79 4.03
C ARG A 471 -23.79 -18.13 4.48
N GLY A 472 -24.46 -18.80 5.40
CA GLY A 472 -24.02 -20.09 5.95
C GLY A 472 -23.02 -19.98 7.10
N VAL A 473 -22.73 -18.75 7.56
CA VAL A 473 -22.01 -18.49 8.80
C VAL A 473 -22.95 -17.67 9.68
N ASP A 474 -23.29 -18.19 10.86
CA ASP A 474 -24.22 -17.50 11.78
C ASP A 474 -23.55 -16.27 12.42
N GLU A 475 -22.24 -16.34 12.63
CA GLU A 475 -21.44 -15.28 13.23
C GLU A 475 -20.89 -14.30 12.17
N GLU A 476 -20.73 -13.04 12.58
CA GLU A 476 -20.03 -12.01 11.80
C GLU A 476 -18.57 -12.42 11.56
N MET A 477 -18.06 -12.11 10.38
CA MET A 477 -16.67 -12.39 10.00
C MET A 477 -15.87 -11.10 9.85
N VAL A 478 -14.58 -11.17 10.16
CA VAL A 478 -13.63 -10.07 10.00
C VAL A 478 -12.69 -10.35 8.83
N ARG A 479 -12.38 -9.31 8.05
CA ARG A 479 -11.34 -9.32 7.02
C ARG A 479 -10.47 -8.08 7.14
N VAL A 480 -9.17 -8.23 6.89
CA VAL A 480 -8.24 -7.10 6.84
C VAL A 480 -7.62 -6.97 5.46
N LEU A 481 -7.58 -5.76 4.93
CA LEU A 481 -6.86 -5.41 3.71
C LEU A 481 -5.84 -4.34 4.02
N VAL A 482 -4.61 -4.51 3.58
CA VAL A 482 -3.54 -3.49 3.67
C VAL A 482 -3.17 -3.11 2.25
N ASN A 483 -3.38 -1.83 1.90
CA ASN A 483 -3.12 -1.26 0.58
C ASN A 483 -3.74 -2.08 -0.58
N GLY A 484 -4.98 -2.56 -0.37
CA GLY A 484 -5.73 -3.35 -1.34
C GLY A 484 -5.42 -4.86 -1.31
N ARG A 485 -4.33 -5.30 -0.67
CA ARG A 485 -4.02 -6.72 -0.47
C ARG A 485 -4.79 -7.26 0.72
N VAL A 486 -5.57 -8.33 0.52
CA VAL A 486 -6.13 -9.11 1.63
C VAL A 486 -4.98 -9.76 2.40
N VAL A 487 -4.88 -9.47 3.71
CA VAL A 487 -3.89 -10.10 4.59
C VAL A 487 -4.57 -11.26 5.33
N PRO A 488 -4.15 -12.52 5.11
CA PRO A 488 -4.77 -13.66 5.76
C PRO A 488 -4.65 -13.59 7.28
N LEU A 489 -5.77 -13.73 7.99
CA LEU A 489 -5.81 -13.72 9.44
C LEU A 489 -5.41 -15.08 10.02
N GLU A 490 -4.13 -15.45 9.86
CA GLU A 490 -3.57 -16.74 10.28
C GLU A 490 -3.78 -17.01 11.78
N SER A 491 -3.64 -15.97 12.62
CA SER A 491 -3.70 -16.08 14.09
C SER A 491 -5.06 -16.52 14.64
N CYS A 492 -6.15 -16.31 13.88
CA CYS A 492 -7.49 -16.79 14.23
C CYS A 492 -7.94 -17.98 13.37
N GLY A 493 -7.06 -18.54 12.53
CA GLY A 493 -7.38 -19.64 11.61
C GLY A 493 -8.23 -19.19 10.41
N GLY A 494 -7.82 -18.10 9.77
CA GLY A 494 -8.51 -17.52 8.62
C GLY A 494 -8.80 -18.51 7.50
N ASP A 495 -9.94 -18.33 6.84
CA ASP A 495 -10.39 -19.15 5.71
C ASP A 495 -9.62 -18.82 4.42
N GLN A 496 -9.99 -19.47 3.31
CA GLN A 496 -9.35 -19.28 2.01
C GLN A 496 -9.48 -17.85 1.45
N MET A 497 -10.41 -17.04 1.98
CA MET A 497 -10.59 -15.63 1.65
C MET A 497 -9.92 -14.70 2.67
N GLY A 498 -9.14 -15.26 3.61
CA GLY A 498 -8.41 -14.51 4.64
C GLY A 498 -9.27 -14.02 5.79
N ARG A 499 -10.47 -14.59 6.00
CA ARG A 499 -11.44 -14.12 7.00
C ARG A 499 -11.52 -15.06 8.19
N CYS A 500 -11.82 -14.57 9.37
CA CYS A 500 -12.20 -15.43 10.50
C CYS A 500 -13.43 -14.87 11.21
N THR A 501 -14.08 -15.68 12.05
CA THR A 501 -15.22 -15.20 12.83
C THR A 501 -14.79 -14.14 13.84
N LEU A 502 -15.68 -13.20 14.18
CA LEU A 502 -15.40 -12.09 15.08
C LEU A 502 -14.84 -12.56 16.43
N SER A 503 -15.45 -13.57 17.05
CA SER A 503 -15.01 -14.17 18.31
C SER A 503 -13.57 -14.68 18.22
N ARG A 504 -13.24 -15.43 17.18
CA ARG A 504 -11.88 -15.96 16.97
C ARG A 504 -10.88 -14.85 16.67
N PHE A 505 -11.30 -13.82 15.93
CA PHE A 505 -10.48 -12.64 15.70
C PHE A 505 -10.12 -11.97 17.03
N VAL A 506 -11.13 -11.61 17.84
CA VAL A 506 -10.93 -10.99 19.16
C VAL A 506 -10.13 -11.89 20.11
N GLU A 507 -10.41 -13.20 20.13
CA GLU A 507 -9.67 -14.16 20.95
C GLU A 507 -8.18 -14.17 20.61
N SER A 508 -7.85 -14.15 19.31
CA SER A 508 -6.47 -14.15 18.82
C SER A 508 -5.66 -12.89 19.19
N LEU A 509 -6.32 -11.80 19.57
CA LEU A 509 -5.71 -10.53 19.96
C LEU A 509 -5.34 -10.47 21.45
N SER A 510 -5.06 -11.62 22.10
CA SER A 510 -4.71 -11.66 23.52
C SER A 510 -3.51 -10.79 23.86
N PHE A 511 -2.49 -10.73 22.99
CA PHE A 511 -1.33 -9.85 23.20
C PHE A 511 -1.74 -8.40 23.45
N ALA A 512 -2.61 -7.82 22.62
CA ALA A 512 -3.06 -6.44 22.80
C ALA A 512 -4.05 -6.28 23.96
N ARG A 513 -4.98 -7.22 24.11
CA ARG A 513 -5.98 -7.19 25.19
C ARG A 513 -5.36 -7.32 26.58
N ASP A 514 -4.24 -8.02 26.70
CA ASP A 514 -3.48 -8.16 27.95
C ASP A 514 -2.52 -6.96 28.19
N GLY A 515 -2.53 -5.93 27.32
CA GLY A 515 -1.67 -4.74 27.44
C GLY A 515 -0.28 -4.90 26.84
N GLY A 516 -0.04 -5.93 26.03
CA GLY A 516 1.24 -6.19 25.38
C GLY A 516 2.37 -6.35 26.38
N ARG A 517 3.45 -5.57 26.19
CA ARG A 517 4.55 -5.44 27.15
C ARG A 517 4.60 -4.03 27.73
N TRP A 518 3.43 -3.39 27.90
CA TRP A 518 3.37 -2.01 28.38
C TRP A 518 3.94 -1.84 29.80
N ASP A 519 3.89 -2.91 30.60
CA ASP A 519 4.54 -3.00 31.91
C ASP A 519 6.06 -2.77 31.87
N GLN A 520 6.71 -3.01 30.72
CA GLN A 520 8.13 -2.81 30.50
C GLN A 520 8.49 -1.39 30.04
N CYS A 521 7.50 -0.53 29.74
CA CYS A 521 7.73 0.83 29.24
C CYS A 521 8.39 1.77 30.25
N PHE A 522 8.24 1.50 31.55
CA PHE A 522 8.62 2.40 32.64
C PHE A 522 9.61 1.76 33.63
N ILE A 523 10.23 0.64 33.24
CA ILE A 523 11.27 0.00 34.06
C ILE A 523 12.56 0.80 33.85
N ASP A 524 13.09 1.33 34.95
CA ASP A 524 14.23 2.25 35.02
C ASP A 524 15.51 1.64 34.39
N THR A 525 15.70 1.80 33.08
CA THR A 525 16.93 1.40 32.39
C THR A 525 17.99 2.51 32.55
N GLN A 526 18.47 2.66 33.79
CA GLN A 526 19.73 3.34 34.10
C GLN A 526 20.91 2.64 33.42
N LYS A 527 21.14 2.88 32.12
CA LYS A 527 22.46 2.76 31.47
C LYS A 527 22.60 3.78 30.34
N GLY A 528 23.29 4.86 30.67
CA GLY A 528 23.68 5.90 29.74
C GLY A 528 24.54 5.39 28.58
N GLY A 529 24.25 5.94 27.42
CA GLY A 529 25.14 6.01 26.28
C GLY A 529 24.86 7.33 25.58
N GLU A 530 25.88 8.15 25.38
CA GLU A 530 25.78 9.41 24.65
C GLU A 530 25.15 9.19 23.27
N PHE A 531 24.16 10.01 22.94
CA PHE A 531 23.66 10.17 21.57
C PHE A 531 24.79 10.76 20.72
N VAL A 532 25.29 9.99 19.76
CA VAL A 532 26.13 10.53 18.70
C VAL A 532 25.20 10.94 17.56
N ASN A 533 24.89 12.24 17.48
CA ASN A 533 24.26 12.82 16.31
C ASN A 533 25.16 12.58 15.09
N GLY A 534 24.65 11.96 14.02
CA GLY A 534 25.39 11.88 12.76
C GLY A 534 24.92 10.90 11.69
N GLU A 535 24.04 9.93 11.97
CA GLU A 535 23.67 8.91 10.97
C GLU A 535 22.20 8.51 11.08
N THR A 536 21.31 9.37 10.59
CA THR A 536 19.87 9.05 10.48
C THR A 536 19.55 8.56 9.06
N PHE A 537 19.02 7.33 8.95
CA PHE A 537 18.56 6.72 7.69
C PHE A 537 17.08 7.00 7.47
N GLY A 538 16.68 7.57 6.33
CA GLY A 538 15.28 7.88 6.05
C GLY A 538 14.74 9.02 6.93
N ASP A 539 13.46 9.36 6.72
CA ASP A 539 12.81 10.49 7.37
C ASP A 539 11.91 10.07 8.53
N ASP A 540 12.15 10.64 9.70
CA ASP A 540 11.52 10.26 10.97
C ASP A 540 10.14 10.91 11.06
N GLY A 541 9.13 10.20 10.55
CA GLY A 541 7.75 10.68 10.45
C GLY A 541 7.02 10.97 11.77
N GLY A 542 7.65 10.83 12.94
CA GLY A 542 6.97 10.97 14.24
C GLY A 542 7.94 11.09 15.43
N GLY A 543 8.94 11.97 15.36
CA GLY A 543 9.89 12.04 16.47
C GLY A 543 10.85 13.22 16.42
N GLU A 544 10.35 14.45 16.36
CA GLU A 544 11.11 15.61 16.80
C GLU A 544 10.28 16.32 17.88
N THR A 545 10.57 15.96 19.15
CA THR A 545 10.14 16.76 20.29
C THR A 545 10.87 18.11 20.20
N SER A 546 10.08 19.18 20.22
CA SER A 546 10.55 20.56 20.41
C SER A 546 11.28 20.74 21.75
#